data_AF-A0A914CIY4-F1
#
_entry.id   AF-A0A914CIY4-F1
#
_cell.length_a   1.000
_cell.length_b   1.000
_cell.length_c   1.000
_cell.angle_alpha   90.00
_cell.angle_beta   90.00
_cell.angle_gamma   90.00
#
_symmetry.space_group_name_H-M   'P 1'
#
loop_
_entity.id
_entity.type
_entity.pdbx_description
1 polymer ?
#
loop_
_entity_poly.entity_id
_entity_poly.type
_entity_poly.pdbx_seq_one_letter_code
_entity_poly.pdbx_strand_id
1 'polypeptide(L)'
;MPLDDNSFPCFWLTIGIGNDTRVESMFKKIYPQCKIFGIDSNPEQFGDFDAYGTPLPFAVGVNEDVLPLVILEKKGYVFHKEVKVMPMNIILKDWNIKY
;
A
#
# COMPACT_ATOMS: atom_id res chain seq x y z
N MET A 1 -15.07 20.80 -4.70
CA MET A 1 -14.70 21.10 -6.09
C MET A 1 -15.20 19.96 -6.95
N PRO A 2 -16.04 20.20 -7.97
CA PRO A 2 -16.27 19.17 -8.96
C PRO A 2 -14.98 19.03 -9.76
N LEU A 3 -14.42 17.83 -9.81
CA LEU A 3 -13.32 17.53 -10.72
C LEU A 3 -13.97 17.38 -12.09
N ASP A 4 -13.66 18.34 -12.97
CA ASP A 4 -14.08 18.34 -14.37
C ASP A 4 -13.69 17.04 -15.08
N ASP A 5 -14.45 16.79 -16.15
CA ASP A 5 -14.56 15.60 -17.01
C ASP A 5 -13.28 15.19 -17.78
N ASN A 6 -12.13 15.19 -17.12
CA ASN A 6 -10.92 14.55 -17.60
C ASN A 6 -10.81 13.18 -16.94
N SER A 7 -10.86 12.14 -17.77
CA SER A 7 -10.66 10.72 -17.49
C SER A 7 -9.31 10.40 -16.83
N PHE A 8 -9.06 10.95 -15.64
CA PHE A 8 -7.94 10.53 -14.82
C PHE A 8 -8.26 9.14 -14.28
N PRO A 9 -7.39 8.14 -14.52
CA PRO A 9 -7.56 6.83 -13.92
C PRO A 9 -7.60 6.98 -12.40
N CYS A 10 -8.72 6.59 -11.79
CA CYS A 10 -8.90 6.71 -10.36
C CYS A 10 -8.09 5.63 -9.63
N PHE A 11 -7.15 6.07 -8.80
CA PHE A 11 -6.26 5.22 -8.02
C PHE A 11 -6.33 5.56 -6.54
N TRP A 12 -6.24 4.53 -5.70
CA TRP A 12 -6.10 4.66 -4.26
C TRP A 12 -4.89 3.87 -3.79
N LEU A 13 -4.12 4.46 -2.89
CA LEU A 13 -2.95 3.84 -2.27
C LEU A 13 -3.14 3.81 -0.75
N THR A 14 -3.07 2.62 -0.16
CA THR A 14 -3.04 2.42 1.29
C THR A 14 -1.67 1.89 1.70
N ILE A 15 -1.17 2.34 2.85
CA ILE A 15 0.19 2.03 3.34
C ILE A 15 0.05 1.45 4.74
N GLY A 16 0.65 0.29 4.97
CA GLY A 16 0.48 -0.48 6.19
C GLY A 16 -0.91 -1.10 6.26
N ILE A 17 -1.18 -2.07 5.37
CA ILE A 17 -2.46 -2.78 5.30
C ILE A 17 -2.84 -3.36 6.67
N GLY A 18 -1.86 -3.93 7.39
CA GLY A 18 -2.04 -4.30 8.81
C GLY A 18 -3.16 -5.30 9.08
N ASN A 19 -3.55 -6.09 8.08
CA ASN A 19 -4.59 -7.13 8.15
C ASN A 19 -6.01 -6.63 8.54
N ASP A 20 -6.29 -5.32 8.48
CA ASP A 20 -7.65 -4.73 8.60
C ASP A 20 -8.03 -4.03 7.28
N THR A 21 -8.80 -4.72 6.44
CA THR A 21 -9.18 -4.28 5.10
C THR A 21 -10.54 -3.57 5.04
N ARG A 22 -11.09 -3.21 6.21
CA ARG A 22 -12.43 -2.61 6.31
C ARG A 22 -12.54 -1.32 5.52
N VAL A 23 -11.51 -0.48 5.53
CA VAL A 23 -11.50 0.81 4.82
C VAL A 23 -11.53 0.57 3.31
N GLU A 24 -10.75 -0.38 2.81
CA GLU A 24 -10.68 -0.74 1.40
C GLU A 24 -11.99 -1.36 0.91
N SER A 25 -12.62 -2.18 1.74
CA SER A 25 -13.95 -2.74 1.45
C SER A 25 -15.01 -1.65 1.29
N MET A 26 -14.97 -0.59 2.12
CA MET A 26 -15.87 0.54 2.02
C MET A 26 -15.54 1.40 0.80
N PHE A 27 -14.26 1.65 0.56
CA PHE A 27 -13.79 2.42 -0.58
C PHE A 27 -14.22 1.77 -1.90
N LYS A 28 -14.08 0.44 -2.02
CA LYS A 28 -14.48 -0.30 -3.23
C LYS A 28 -15.98 -0.23 -3.50
N LYS A 29 -16.82 -0.13 -2.47
CA LYS A 29 -18.27 0.05 -2.60
C LYS A 29 -18.63 1.45 -3.09
N ILE A 30 -17.95 2.49 -2.59
CA ILE A 30 -18.24 3.89 -2.93
C ILE A 30 -17.64 4.25 -4.29
N TYR A 31 -16.47 3.72 -4.61
CA TYR A 31 -15.70 4.03 -5.80
C TYR A 31 -15.29 2.76 -6.57
N PRO A 32 -16.27 1.98 -7.08
CA PRO A 32 -16.00 0.68 -7.71
C PRO A 32 -15.08 0.77 -8.94
N GLN A 33 -15.09 1.90 -9.65
CA GLN A 33 -14.26 2.19 -10.81
C GLN A 33 -12.78 2.41 -10.46
N CYS A 34 -12.46 2.70 -9.21
CA CYS A 34 -11.09 2.98 -8.79
C CYS A 34 -10.31 1.70 -8.54
N LYS A 35 -9.02 1.73 -8.87
CA LYS A 35 -8.07 0.68 -8.54
C LYS A 35 -7.47 0.98 -7.18
N ILE A 36 -7.42 -0.03 -6.32
CA ILE A 36 -6.85 0.05 -4.98
C ILE A 36 -5.52 -0.70 -5.00
N PHE A 37 -4.50 -0.08 -4.46
CA PHE A 37 -3.20 -0.70 -4.22
C PHE A 37 -2.84 -0.58 -2.75
N GLY A 38 -2.28 -1.65 -2.18
CA GLY A 38 -1.92 -1.68 -0.77
C GLY A 38 -0.47 -2.07 -0.59
N ILE A 39 0.25 -1.28 0.18
CA ILE A 39 1.66 -1.50 0.43
C ILE A 39 1.84 -2.04 1.85
N ASP A 40 2.47 -3.20 1.97
CA ASP A 40 2.99 -3.71 3.23
C ASP A 40 4.27 -4.51 2.99
N SER A 41 5.26 -4.32 3.84
CA SER A 41 6.55 -5.04 3.73
C SER A 41 6.46 -6.49 4.23
N ASN A 42 5.40 -6.82 4.97
CA ASN A 42 5.10 -8.16 5.44
C ASN A 42 3.88 -8.74 4.69
N PRO A 43 4.07 -9.69 3.77
CA PRO A 43 2.95 -10.34 3.06
C PRO A 43 1.93 -11.01 3.99
N GLU A 44 2.32 -11.42 5.19
CA GLU A 44 1.39 -12.00 6.18
C GLU A 44 0.36 -10.97 6.68
N GLN A 45 0.63 -9.68 6.51
CA GLN A 45 -0.28 -8.59 6.86
C GLN A 45 -1.26 -8.22 5.73
N PHE A 46 -1.20 -8.90 4.58
CA PHE A 46 -2.13 -8.63 3.48
C PHE A 46 -3.56 -9.09 3.80
N GLY A 47 -3.74 -10.11 4.65
CA GLY A 47 -5.08 -10.58 4.98
C GLY A 47 -5.90 -10.98 3.75
N ASP A 48 -7.10 -10.42 3.62
CA ASP A 48 -8.00 -10.58 2.48
C ASP A 48 -7.90 -9.42 1.46
N PHE A 49 -6.81 -8.66 1.45
CA PHE A 49 -6.65 -7.46 0.61
C PHE A 49 -6.87 -7.70 -0.89
N ASP A 50 -6.49 -8.89 -1.37
CA ASP A 50 -6.69 -9.32 -2.77
C ASP A 50 -8.16 -9.25 -3.23
N ALA A 51 -9.11 -9.27 -2.30
CA ALA A 51 -10.53 -9.09 -2.60
C ALA A 51 -10.90 -7.65 -3.03
N TYR A 52 -10.07 -6.66 -2.67
CA TYR A 52 -10.37 -5.23 -2.85
C TYR A 52 -9.37 -4.52 -3.77
N GLY A 53 -8.13 -5.00 -3.83
CA GLY A 53 -7.04 -4.34 -4.55
C GLY A 53 -5.85 -5.25 -4.86
N THR A 54 -4.75 -4.63 -5.26
CA THR A 54 -3.49 -5.33 -5.53
C THR A 54 -2.48 -5.06 -4.40
N PRO A 55 -2.02 -6.08 -3.67
CA PRO A 55 -1.04 -5.92 -2.61
C PRO A 55 0.37 -5.81 -3.19
N LEU A 56 1.24 -5.13 -2.46
CA LEU A 56 2.57 -4.74 -2.90
C LEU A 56 3.57 -4.99 -1.75
N PRO A 57 4.46 -5.99 -1.90
CA PRO A 57 5.28 -6.51 -0.81
C PRO A 57 6.56 -5.70 -0.59
N PHE A 58 6.46 -4.38 -0.40
CA PHE A 58 7.61 -3.52 -0.13
C PHE A 58 7.32 -2.49 0.97
N ALA A 59 8.38 -1.93 1.55
CA ALA A 59 8.26 -0.80 2.48
C ALA A 59 8.31 0.53 1.71
N VAL A 60 7.65 1.57 2.21
CA VAL A 60 7.77 2.93 1.67
C VAL A 60 8.54 3.80 2.65
N GLY A 61 9.44 4.62 2.13
CA GLY A 61 10.19 5.59 2.92
C GLY A 61 10.61 6.80 2.11
N VAL A 62 11.47 7.63 2.71
CA VAL A 62 12.01 8.83 2.08
C VAL A 62 13.14 8.48 1.10
N ASN A 63 13.97 7.51 1.47
CA ASN A 63 15.15 7.08 0.73
C ASN A 63 15.04 5.60 0.35
N GLU A 64 15.87 5.19 -0.60
CA GLU A 64 16.07 3.78 -0.93
C GLU A 64 17.08 3.19 0.04
N ASP A 65 16.60 2.32 0.92
CA ASP A 65 17.40 1.68 1.97
C ASP A 65 16.99 0.20 2.13
N VAL A 66 17.84 -0.58 2.77
CA VAL A 66 17.51 -1.92 3.26
C VAL A 66 17.47 -1.84 4.79
N LEU A 67 16.28 -2.00 5.37
CA LEU A 67 16.07 -1.83 6.81
C LEU A 67 15.52 -3.11 7.45
N PRO A 68 15.81 -3.35 8.74
CA PRO A 68 15.19 -4.43 9.47
C PRO A 68 13.68 -4.19 9.63
N LEU A 69 12.87 -5.15 9.17
CA LEU A 69 11.46 -5.24 9.55
C LEU A 69 11.38 -5.79 10.97
N VAL A 70 10.88 -4.95 11.86
CA VAL A 70 10.73 -5.26 13.27
C VAL A 70 9.25 -5.17 13.63
N ILE A 71 8.70 -6.24 14.20
CA ILE A 71 7.27 -6.34 14.53
C ILE A 71 7.13 -6.38 16.05
N LEU A 72 6.17 -5.61 16.58
CA LEU A 72 5.81 -5.68 17.98
C LEU A 72 5.01 -6.96 18.24
N GLU A 73 5.61 -7.89 18.96
CA GLU A 73 4.96 -9.10 19.47
C GLU A 73 4.72 -8.98 20.99
N LYS A 74 3.99 -9.93 21.56
CA LYS A 74 3.55 -9.93 22.98
C LYS A 74 4.66 -9.65 24.01
N LYS A 75 5.93 -9.92 23.67
CA LYS A 75 7.09 -9.78 24.56
C LYS A 75 8.12 -8.74 24.10
N GLY A 76 7.79 -7.94 23.08
CA GLY A 76 8.67 -6.89 22.56
C GLY A 76 8.83 -6.93 21.04
N TYR A 77 9.78 -6.13 20.57
CA TYR A 77 10.12 -5.99 19.16
C TYR A 77 10.97 -7.17 18.69
N VAL A 78 10.48 -7.90 17.68
CA VAL A 78 11.15 -9.05 17.09
C VAL A 78 11.62 -8.68 15.69
N PHE A 79 12.89 -8.97 15.37
CA PHE A 79 13.41 -8.88 14.01
C PHE A 79 12.88 -10.06 13.20
N HIS A 80 12.30 -9.77 12.03
CA HIS A 80 11.78 -10.80 11.13
C HIS A 80 12.69 -11.00 9.92
N LYS A 81 12.98 -9.92 9.19
CA LYS A 81 13.80 -9.94 7.97
C LYS A 81 14.27 -8.54 7.63
N GLU A 82 15.19 -8.44 6.68
CA GLU A 82 15.47 -7.17 6.00
C GLU A 82 14.44 -6.94 4.89
N VAL A 83 14.03 -5.68 4.70
CA VAL A 83 13.12 -5.28 3.64
C VAL A 83 13.68 -4.09 2.87
N LYS A 84 13.49 -4.11 1.56
CA LYS A 84 13.78 -2.96 0.71
C LYS A 84 12.73 -1.89 0.93
N VAL A 85 13.20 -0.69 1.26
CA VAL A 85 12.42 0.53 1.37
C VAL A 85 12.51 1.26 0.04
N MET A 86 11.36 1.61 -0.52
CA MET A 86 11.29 2.34 -1.78
C MET A 86 10.76 3.76 -1.55
N PRO A 87 11.42 4.78 -2.13
CA PRO A 87 10.90 6.13 -2.19
C PRO A 87 9.53 6.19 -2.89
N MET A 88 8.60 6.95 -2.32
CA MET A 88 7.26 7.13 -2.90
C MET A 88 7.31 7.67 -4.34
N ASN A 89 8.24 8.58 -4.63
CA ASN A 89 8.42 9.13 -5.98
C ASN A 89 8.91 8.10 -7.00
N ILE A 90 9.59 7.02 -6.57
CA ILE A 90 9.97 5.90 -7.45
C ILE A 90 8.75 5.02 -7.71
N ILE A 91 7.99 4.68 -6.65
CA ILE A 91 6.75 3.89 -6.76
C ILE A 91 5.77 4.54 -7.75
N LEU A 92 5.57 5.86 -7.63
CA LEU A 92 4.65 6.59 -8.51
C LEU A 92 5.16 6.72 -9.95
N LYS A 93 6.49 6.81 -10.16
CA LYS A 93 7.10 6.86 -11.49
C LYS A 93 6.99 5.53 -12.23
N ASP A 94 7.27 4.42 -11.55
CA ASP A 94 7.18 3.08 -12.14
C ASP A 94 5.74 2.70 -12.50
N TRP A 95 4.75 3.35 -11.89
CA TRP A 95 3.33 3.12 -12.18
C TRP A 95 2.79 3.90 -13.37
N ASN A 96 3.65 4.65 -14.07
CA ASN A 96 3.25 5.48 -15.21
C ASN A 96 2.07 6.41 -14.87
N ILE A 97 1.93 6.79 -13.60
CA ILE A 97 1.00 7.83 -13.15
C ILE A 97 1.66 9.15 -13.55
N LYS A 98 1.42 9.56 -14.79
CA LYS A 98 1.79 10.90 -15.25
C LYS A 98 0.91 11.91 -14.50
N TYR A 99 1.55 12.78 -13.73
CA TYR A 99 0.95 13.97 -13.12
C TYR A 99 0.40 14.91 -14.18
#